data_AF-A0A1Z9VF99-F1
#
_entry.id   AF-A0A1Z9VF99-F1
#
_cell.length_a   1.000
_cell.length_b   1.000
_cell.length_c   1.000
_cell.angle_alpha   90.00
_cell.angle_beta   90.00
_cell.angle_gamma   90.00
#
_symmetry.space_group_name_H-M   'P 1'
#
loop_
_entity.id
_entity.type
_entity.pdbx_description
1 polymer ?
#
loop_
_entity_poly.entity_id
_entity_poly.type
_entity_poly.pdbx_seq_one_letter_code
_entity_poly.pdbx_strand_id
1 'polypeptide(L)'
;MIKARRSDGLGVARQLGYPTINLYHPSEDCGVYLVREKEYGLGAAFVMPNLTEIHFFNHVESPKDELEYEILSKLEAPENGILDYFYKGLAYYKLLKQVESVKK
;
A
#
# COMPACT_ATOMS: atom_id res chain seq x y z
N MET A 1 -5.33 8.99 10.20
CA MET A 1 -6.34 8.43 9.26
C MET A 1 -6.43 9.37 8.08
N ILE A 2 -6.33 8.85 6.86
CA ILE A 2 -6.31 9.62 5.61
C ILE A 2 -7.51 9.20 4.76
N LYS A 3 -8.20 10.18 4.17
CA LYS A 3 -9.27 9.99 3.18
C LYS A 3 -8.77 10.44 1.82
N ALA A 4 -8.91 9.60 0.81
CA ALA A 4 -8.51 9.93 -0.54
C ALA A 4 -9.46 9.31 -1.58
N ARG A 5 -9.52 9.96 -2.74
CA ARG A 5 -10.35 9.53 -3.87
C ARG A 5 -9.50 8.75 -4.88
N ARG A 6 -10.08 7.66 -5.38
CA ARG A 6 -9.51 6.83 -6.43
C ARG A 6 -9.29 7.63 -7.70
N SER A 7 -8.17 7.35 -8.35
CA SER A 7 -7.79 7.87 -9.67
C SER A 7 -7.46 6.70 -10.59
N ASP A 8 -7.55 6.92 -11.89
CA ASP A 8 -7.16 5.91 -12.88
C ASP A 8 -5.63 5.84 -12.96
N GLY A 9 -5.12 4.63 -13.09
CA GLY A 9 -3.69 4.36 -13.27
C GLY A 9 -3.36 3.94 -14.69
N LEU A 10 -2.06 3.83 -14.98
CA LEU A 10 -1.54 3.32 -16.26
C LEU A 10 -1.63 1.79 -16.39
N GLY A 11 -1.99 1.08 -15.31
CA GLY A 11 -2.16 -0.38 -15.30
C GLY A 11 -0.87 -1.20 -15.22
N VAL A 12 0.31 -0.58 -15.09
CA VAL A 12 1.62 -1.26 -15.07
C VAL A 12 1.75 -2.23 -13.88
N ALA A 13 1.37 -1.81 -12.67
CA ALA A 13 1.50 -2.64 -11.48
C ALA A 13 0.65 -3.93 -11.57
N ARG A 14 -0.54 -3.85 -12.19
CA ARG A 14 -1.39 -5.01 -12.48
C ARG A 14 -0.72 -6.00 -13.44
N GLN A 15 0.01 -5.53 -14.44
CA GLN A 15 0.74 -6.39 -15.38
C GLN A 15 1.89 -7.14 -14.70
N LEU A 16 2.46 -6.58 -13.62
CA LEU A 16 3.50 -7.21 -12.82
C LEU A 16 2.96 -8.15 -11.73
N GLY A 17 1.64 -8.35 -11.66
CA GLY A 17 0.99 -9.20 -10.66
C GLY A 17 0.73 -8.53 -9.31
N TYR A 18 0.93 -7.21 -9.23
CA TYR A 18 0.84 -6.43 -7.99
C TYR A 18 -0.12 -5.26 -8.15
N PRO A 19 -1.44 -5.52 -8.24
CA PRO A 19 -2.42 -4.46 -8.49
C PRO A 19 -2.39 -3.42 -7.37
N THR A 20 -2.33 -2.14 -7.76
CA THR A 20 -2.40 -0.99 -6.86
C THR A 20 -3.72 -0.24 -7.06
N ILE A 21 -4.18 0.43 -6.01
CA ILE A 21 -5.24 1.42 -6.07
C ILE A 21 -4.58 2.80 -6.04
N ASN A 22 -4.77 3.55 -7.12
CA ASN A 22 -4.24 4.90 -7.23
C ASN A 22 -5.18 5.88 -6.52
N LEU A 23 -4.61 6.76 -5.70
CA LEU A 23 -5.31 7.73 -4.87
C LEU A 23 -4.69 9.10 -5.10
N TYR A 24 -5.52 10.09 -5.43
CA TYR A 24 -5.04 11.46 -5.52
C TYR A 24 -5.03 12.08 -4.12
N HIS A 25 -3.83 12.25 -3.56
CA HIS A 25 -3.62 12.92 -2.28
C HIS A 25 -2.23 13.58 -2.31
N PRO A 26 -2.15 14.92 -2.36
CA PRO A 26 -0.88 15.62 -2.24
C PRO A 26 -0.24 15.37 -0.88
N SER A 27 1.06 15.08 -0.84
CA SER A 27 1.80 14.88 0.40
C SER A 27 3.23 15.42 0.28
N GLU A 28 3.68 16.15 1.29
CA GLU A 28 5.09 16.53 1.43
C GLU A 28 5.92 15.41 2.09
N ASP A 29 5.27 14.54 2.87
CA ASP A 29 5.91 13.37 3.46
C ASP A 29 5.79 12.17 2.52
N CYS A 30 6.76 12.07 1.61
CA CYS A 30 6.85 10.99 0.64
C CYS A 30 7.59 9.77 1.20
N GLY A 31 7.31 8.60 0.63
CA GLY A 31 7.94 7.34 1.01
C GLY A 31 6.97 6.18 0.90
N VAL A 32 7.28 5.10 1.62
CA VAL A 32 6.43 3.92 1.65
C VAL A 32 5.96 3.64 3.06
N TYR A 33 4.69 3.32 3.19
CA TYR A 33 4.01 3.20 4.46
C TYR A 33 3.27 1.88 4.53
N LEU A 34 3.31 1.24 5.68
CA LEU A 34 2.35 0.20 5.99
C LEU A 34 1.05 0.88 6.38
N VAL A 35 -0.03 0.45 5.75
CA VAL A 35 -1.37 0.99 5.97
C VAL A 35 -2.36 -0.11 6.32
N ARG A 36 -3.47 0.29 6.93
CA ARG A 36 -4.63 -0.57 7.16
C ARG A 36 -5.91 0.13 6.71
N GLU A 37 -6.70 -0.57 5.92
CA GLU A 37 -8.06 -0.22 5.54
C GLU A 37 -9.01 -1.27 6.15
N LYS A 38 -10.24 -0.87 6.45
CA LYS A 38 -11.20 -1.68 7.22
C LYS A 38 -11.63 -2.95 6.48
N GLU A 39 -11.85 -2.88 5.18
CA GLU A 39 -12.37 -3.97 4.35
C GLU A 39 -11.26 -4.72 3.61
N TYR A 40 -10.26 -4.01 3.11
CA TYR A 40 -9.16 -4.59 2.34
C TYR A 40 -8.00 -5.04 3.24
N GLY A 41 -7.97 -4.59 4.49
CA GLY A 41 -6.98 -4.99 5.48
C GLY A 41 -5.65 -4.28 5.29
N LEU A 42 -4.55 -5.01 5.46
CA LEU A 42 -3.20 -4.46 5.39
C LEU A 42 -2.76 -4.22 3.94
N GLY A 43 -2.00 -3.14 3.73
CA GLY A 43 -1.39 -2.83 2.45
C GLY A 43 -0.11 -2.02 2.59
N ALA A 44 0.61 -1.88 1.47
CA ALA A 44 1.74 -0.97 1.33
C ALA A 44 1.30 0.24 0.48
N ALA A 45 1.43 1.44 1.03
CA ALA A 45 1.17 2.69 0.34
C ALA A 45 2.47 3.34 -0.14
N PHE A 46 2.57 3.63 -1.42
CA PHE A 46 3.65 4.36 -2.07
C PHE A 46 3.20 5.81 -2.25
N VAL A 47 3.68 6.69 -1.38
CA VAL A 47 3.30 8.10 -1.35
C VAL A 47 4.34 8.91 -2.12
N MET A 48 3.90 9.50 -3.22
CA MET A 48 4.62 10.45 -4.06
C MET A 48 3.98 11.85 -3.91
N PRO A 49 4.65 12.93 -4.34
CA PRO A 49 4.18 14.29 -4.06
C PRO A 49 2.74 14.59 -4.49
N ASN A 50 2.27 13.93 -5.55
CA ASN A 50 0.97 14.15 -6.18
C ASN A 50 0.11 12.88 -6.33
N LEU A 51 0.60 11.74 -5.86
CA LEU A 51 -0.05 10.45 -6.08
C LEU A 51 0.31 9.49 -4.95
N THR A 52 -0.70 8.78 -4.44
CA THR A 52 -0.48 7.64 -3.56
C THR A 52 -0.97 6.38 -4.25
N GLU A 53 -0.16 5.33 -4.30
CA GLU A 53 -0.58 4.02 -4.78
C GLU A 53 -0.62 3.04 -3.62
N ILE A 54 -1.72 2.32 -3.43
CA ILE A 54 -1.83 1.32 -2.35
C ILE A 54 -1.96 -0.07 -2.94
N HIS A 55 -1.01 -0.95 -2.62
CA HIS A 55 -1.16 -2.39 -2.84
C HIS A 55 -1.70 -3.03 -1.57
N PHE A 56 -2.93 -3.52 -1.60
CA PHE A 56 -3.48 -4.34 -0.53
C PHE A 56 -3.02 -5.78 -0.69
N PHE A 57 -2.62 -6.40 0.42
CA PHE A 57 -2.11 -7.77 0.41
C PHE A 57 -3.21 -8.82 0.29
N ASN A 58 -4.44 -8.44 0.61
CA ASN A 58 -5.62 -9.23 0.27
C ASN A 58 -6.06 -8.90 -1.16
N HIS A 59 -6.68 -9.87 -1.84
CA HIS A 59 -7.25 -9.63 -3.15
C HIS A 59 -8.39 -8.61 -3.08
N VAL A 60 -8.38 -7.62 -3.96
CA VAL A 60 -9.43 -6.59 -4.09
C VAL A 60 -10.00 -6.67 -5.50
N GLU A 61 -11.23 -7.16 -5.63
CA GLU A 61 -11.90 -7.30 -6.93
C GLU A 61 -12.48 -5.98 -7.45
N SER A 62 -13.10 -5.20 -6.55
CA SER A 62 -13.82 -3.97 -6.90
C SER A 62 -13.47 -2.85 -5.90
N PRO A 63 -12.39 -2.08 -6.15
CA PRO A 63 -11.99 -1.02 -5.25
C PRO A 63 -13.00 0.13 -5.25
N LYS A 64 -13.38 0.57 -4.06
CA LYS A 64 -14.21 1.77 -3.83
C LYS A 64 -13.59 3.04 -4.43
N ASP A 65 -14.46 3.98 -4.78
CA ASP A 65 -14.04 5.30 -5.26
C ASP A 65 -13.48 6.20 -4.16
N GLU A 66 -13.92 6.00 -2.92
CA GLU A 66 -13.38 6.69 -1.75
C GLU A 66 -12.82 5.68 -0.76
N LEU A 67 -11.66 6.01 -0.20
CA LEU A 67 -10.87 5.14 0.64
C LEU A 67 -10.43 5.87 1.90
N GLU A 68 -10.64 5.23 3.05
CA GLU A 68 -10.21 5.70 4.36
C GLU A 68 -9.26 4.68 4.98
N TYR A 69 -8.03 5.09 5.26
CA TYR A 69 -7.00 4.18 5.77
C TYR A 69 -6.15 4.82 6.86
N GLU A 70 -5.58 3.96 7.70
CA GLU A 70 -4.66 4.32 8.77
C GLU A 70 -3.22 4.06 8.32
N ILE A 71 -2.32 5.00 8.59
CA ILE A 71 -0.87 4.76 8.50
C ILE A 71 -0.43 4.11 9.80
N LEU A 72 0.15 2.91 9.69
CA LEU A 72 0.67 2.18 10.84
C LEU A 72 2.14 2.51 11.10
N SER A 73 2.96 2.56 10.04
CA SER A 73 4.38 2.86 10.13
C SER A 73 4.96 3.28 8.78
N LYS A 74 5.98 4.13 8.79
CA LYS A 74 6.82 4.40 7.61
C LYS A 74 7.88 3.31 7.46
N LEU A 75 8.04 2.78 6.26
CA LEU A 75 9.10 1.86 5.92
C LEU A 75 10.37 2.66 5.57
N GLU A 76 11.52 2.16 6.01
CA GLU A 76 12.80 2.77 5.67
C GLU A 76 13.02 2.73 4.16
N ALA A 77 13.62 3.81 3.64
CA ALA A 77 13.99 3.87 2.24
C ALA A 77 14.98 2.73 1.91
N PRO A 78 14.74 1.94 0.86
CA PRO A 78 15.68 0.96 0.37
C PRO A 78 16.86 1.63 -0.31
N GLU A 79 17.95 0.88 -0.35
CA GLU A 79 19.17 1.26 -1.05
C GLU A 79 19.01 1.11 -2.58
N ASN A 80 18.07 0.27 -3.06
CA ASN A 80 17.99 -0.18 -4.45
C ASN A 80 16.73 0.25 -5.24
N GLY A 81 16.05 1.34 -4.84
CA GLY A 81 14.95 1.93 -5.62
C GLY A 81 13.56 1.29 -5.42
N ILE A 82 12.60 1.61 -6.30
CA ILE A 82 11.16 1.42 -6.06
C ILE A 82 10.69 -0.04 -5.98
N LEU A 83 11.34 -0.95 -6.71
CA LEU A 83 11.02 -2.39 -6.64
C LEU A 83 11.40 -3.00 -5.29
N ASP A 84 12.49 -2.51 -4.67
CA ASP A 84 12.93 -2.97 -3.36
C ASP A 84 11.91 -2.58 -2.28
N TYR A 85 11.27 -1.39 -2.39
CA TYR A 85 10.17 -1.00 -1.50
C TYR A 85 8.99 -1.98 -1.54
N PHE A 86 8.64 -2.44 -2.74
CA PHE A 86 7.55 -3.38 -2.93
C PHE A 86 7.85 -4.74 -2.26
N TYR A 87 9.05 -5.28 -2.47
CA TYR A 87 9.47 -6.54 -1.84
C TYR A 87 9.60 -6.43 -0.31
N LYS A 88 10.10 -5.30 0.22
CA LYS A 88 10.13 -5.06 1.67
C LYS A 88 8.73 -5.00 2.28
N GLY A 89 7.78 -4.35 1.60
CA GLY A 89 6.36 -4.35 2.01
C GLY A 89 5.78 -5.77 2.08
N LEU A 90 6.02 -6.59 1.05
CA LEU A 90 5.59 -8.00 1.06
C LEU A 90 6.27 -8.84 2.14
N ALA A 91 7.57 -8.64 2.39
CA ALA A 91 8.30 -9.35 3.43
C ALA A 91 7.74 -9.02 4.82
N TYR A 92 7.43 -7.75 5.08
CA TYR A 92 6.80 -7.32 6.33
C TYR A 92 5.43 -7.94 6.53
N TYR A 93 4.59 -8.00 5.48
CA TYR A 93 3.30 -8.68 5.54
C TYR A 93 3.43 -10.16 5.90
N LYS A 94 4.38 -10.87 5.29
CA LYS A 94 4.66 -12.28 5.61
C LYS A 94 5.07 -12.46 7.07
N LEU A 95 5.91 -11.57 7.59
CA LEU A 95 6.30 -11.56 9.01
C LEU A 95 5.08 -11.36 9.92
N LEU A 96 4.22 -10.39 9.63
CA LEU A 96 3.01 -10.14 10.41
C LEU A 96 2.08 -11.36 10.42
N LYS A 97 1.88 -12.01 9.27
CA LYS A 97 1.07 -13.24 9.19
C LYS A 97 1.65 -14.39 10.01
N GLN A 98 2.97 -14.55 10.01
CA GLN A 98 3.63 -15.55 10.87
C GLN A 98 3.39 -15.22 12.35
N VAL A 99 3.57 -13.97 12.77
CA VAL A 99 3.34 -13.56 14.16
C VAL A 99 1.88 -13.75 14.59
N GLU A 100 0.91 -13.45 13.72
CA GLU A 100 -0.51 -13.71 13.98
C GLU A 100 -0.82 -15.21 14.12
N SER A 101 -0.14 -16.07 13.37
CA SER A 101 -0.32 -17.52 13.42
C SER A 101 0.24 -18.17 14.68
N VAL A 102 1.27 -17.58 15.28
CA VAL A 102 1.89 -18.06 16.53
C VAL A 102 1.08 -17.65 17.77
N LYS A 103 0.21 -16.65 17.65
CA LYS A 103 -0.65 -16.15 18.74
C LYS A 103 -2.02 -16.85 18.83
N LYS A 104 -2.30 -17.81 17.95
CA LYS A 104 -3.50 -18.67 17.99
C LYS A 104 -3.15 -20.02 18.57
#